data_AF-A0A089VP82-F1
#
_entry.id   AF-A0A089VP82-F1
#
_cell.length_a   1.000
_cell.length_b   1.000
_cell.length_c   1.000
_cell.angle_alpha   90.00
_cell.angle_beta   90.00
_cell.angle_gamma   90.00
#
_symmetry.space_group_name_H-M   'P 1'
#
loop_
_entity.id
_entity.type
_entity.pdbx_description
1 polymer ?
#
loop_
_entity_poly.entity_id
_entity_poly.type
_entity_poly.pdbx_seq_one_letter_code
_entity_poly.pdbx_strand_id
1 'polypeptide(L)'
;MIINSLHFWLSSVLSLLINIDQETILNFLNIEDPFTNEEYNTLLGAANVSTPVSLETFKLIIDSIWEHYRHGLGFVDIENIAVFILIVRFLFLSRKYNIRTSFFITCIGLSAAYLWYMHLRDLAFYYTRTLWMCPLTHNLSEEFEEIYYQQLAVFSKAGARFDSQSFYGPALRALQNMTSDTEYRFDPLSMLWTYLPTDIKYLTDKIYYVLTLKAIPSAYKFIDFQIISLSSMLWYTFIVRINKRYCPYLLRWHWTFLITLEYLERPFIYIQDRSVYYLNEVLLPNGYFIEASLVTNFVITIVAAQYLFIVLALLHALCGQYFYFPFLTENTELHVGLRPKDSLYSGGHTIWQNKRAYMVSRQASAKLRKYRFGTIRAAYSKLPRFWYGWLGRGTVNDLTTEEYKQYLKDKENKNSIKRARHRNSKIRWEYRQERLKKRIAKILAKFGIKINSINIDDDDDDFYEDFRRIAKK
;
A
#
# COMPACT_ATOMS: atom_id res chain seq x y z
N MET A 1 -0.68 -15.23 20.11
CA MET A 1 -0.18 -13.86 19.89
C MET A 1 -1.27 -12.79 19.97
N ILE A 2 -2.39 -12.88 19.24
CA ILE A 2 -3.45 -11.84 19.20
C ILE A 2 -4.05 -11.48 20.58
N ILE A 3 -4.14 -12.44 21.51
CA ILE A 3 -4.75 -12.21 22.84
C ILE A 3 -3.81 -11.40 23.76
N ASN A 4 -2.49 -11.60 23.66
CA ASN A 4 -1.52 -10.87 24.49
C ASN A 4 -1.35 -9.43 24.01
N SER A 5 -1.41 -9.18 22.70
CA SER A 5 -1.38 -7.82 22.16
C SER A 5 -2.66 -7.05 22.48
N LEU A 6 -3.83 -7.69 22.44
CA LEU A 6 -5.09 -7.03 22.82
C LEU A 6 -5.11 -6.62 24.31
N HIS A 7 -4.61 -7.48 25.19
CA HIS A 7 -4.48 -7.18 26.63
C HIS A 7 -3.51 -6.00 26.87
N PHE A 8 -2.36 -6.00 26.18
CA PHE A 8 -1.42 -4.88 26.18
C PHE A 8 -2.13 -3.59 25.74
N TRP A 9 -2.76 -3.58 24.55
CA TRP A 9 -3.46 -2.40 24.04
C TRP A 9 -4.62 -1.92 24.92
N LEU A 10 -5.39 -2.82 25.54
CA LEU A 10 -6.46 -2.45 26.49
C LEU A 10 -5.90 -1.84 27.77
N SER A 11 -4.86 -2.46 28.35
CA SER A 11 -4.14 -1.93 29.52
C SER A 11 -3.50 -0.58 29.22
N SER A 12 -2.94 -0.44 28.02
CA SER A 12 -2.30 0.75 27.48
C SER A 12 -3.29 1.90 27.20
N VAL A 13 -4.47 1.61 26.67
CA VAL A 13 -5.52 2.62 26.48
C VAL A 13 -6.14 3.02 27.82
N LEU A 14 -6.21 2.10 28.78
CA LEU A 14 -6.66 2.37 30.14
C LEU A 14 -5.65 3.19 30.95
N SER A 15 -4.34 3.08 30.69
CA SER A 15 -3.31 3.91 31.36
C SER A 15 -3.31 5.37 30.90
N LEU A 16 -3.81 5.66 29.69
CA LEU A 16 -4.04 7.03 29.19
C LEU A 16 -5.18 7.78 29.91
N LEU A 17 -5.99 7.09 30.72
CA LEU A 17 -7.02 7.67 31.58
C LEU A 17 -6.49 8.10 32.97
N ILE A 18 -5.21 7.82 33.26
CA ILE A 18 -4.51 8.20 34.50
C ILE A 18 -3.77 9.52 34.26
N ASN A 19 -3.44 10.28 35.32
CA ASN A 19 -2.57 11.45 35.20
C ASN A 19 -1.31 11.11 34.40
N ILE A 20 -1.09 11.85 33.31
CA ILE A 20 -0.04 11.59 32.34
C ILE A 20 1.26 12.24 32.84
N ASP A 21 2.05 11.47 33.57
CA ASP A 21 3.39 11.84 34.02
C ASP A 21 4.46 11.24 33.10
N GLN A 22 5.67 11.79 33.10
CA GLN A 22 6.78 11.34 32.26
C GLN A 22 7.11 9.84 32.45
N GLU A 23 7.24 9.38 33.69
CA GLU A 23 7.54 7.98 34.02
C GLU A 23 6.45 7.05 33.48
N THR A 24 5.18 7.47 33.53
CA THR A 24 4.05 6.70 33.00
C THR A 24 4.14 6.54 31.48
N ILE A 25 4.60 7.58 30.76
CA ILE A 25 4.79 7.51 29.30
C ILE A 25 6.02 6.67 28.94
N LEU A 26 7.15 6.85 29.63
CA LEU A 26 8.38 6.13 29.33
C LEU A 26 8.26 4.64 29.65
N ASN A 27 7.66 4.29 30.80
CA ASN A 27 7.33 2.90 31.14
C ASN A 27 6.31 2.30 30.15
N PHE A 28 5.33 3.09 29.68
CA PHE A 28 4.38 2.64 28.68
C PHE A 28 5.06 2.27 27.34
N LEU A 29 6.06 3.05 26.94
CA LEU A 29 6.83 2.84 25.72
C LEU A 29 8.00 1.85 25.91
N ASN A 30 8.19 1.33 27.13
CA ASN A 30 9.32 0.48 27.52
C ASN A 30 10.68 1.14 27.21
N ILE A 31 10.78 2.44 27.45
CA ILE A 31 12.00 3.25 27.29
C ILE A 31 12.66 3.36 28.66
N GLU A 32 13.93 3.00 28.76
CA GLU A 32 14.71 3.17 29.99
C GLU A 32 14.72 4.65 30.40
N ASP A 33 14.24 4.93 31.61
CA ASP A 33 14.15 6.28 32.13
C ASP A 33 15.53 6.73 32.64
N PRO A 34 16.15 7.79 32.10
CA PRO A 34 17.47 8.23 32.56
C PRO A 34 17.52 8.64 34.04
N PHE A 35 16.37 8.85 34.68
CA PHE A 35 16.25 9.23 36.08
C PHE A 35 16.15 8.04 37.05
N THR A 36 16.11 6.79 36.56
CA THR A 36 16.06 5.58 37.40
C THR A 36 17.44 5.03 37.79
N ASN A 37 18.52 5.77 37.53
CA ASN A 37 19.84 5.43 38.05
C ASN A 37 19.84 5.45 39.60
N GLU A 38 20.32 4.38 40.22
CA GLU A 38 20.41 4.24 41.69
C GLU A 38 21.07 5.46 42.38
N GLU A 39 21.97 6.17 41.68
CA GLU A 39 22.62 7.40 42.15
C GLU A 39 21.63 8.55 42.43
N TYR A 40 20.55 8.71 41.65
CA TYR A 40 19.57 9.79 41.86
C TYR A 40 18.62 9.50 43.04
N ASN A 41 18.26 8.23 43.25
CA ASN A 41 17.43 7.80 44.38
C ASN A 41 18.11 8.05 45.74
N THR A 42 19.45 8.00 45.79
CA THR A 42 20.22 8.32 47.01
C THR A 42 20.30 9.82 47.34
N LEU A 43 20.14 10.70 46.34
CA LEU A 43 20.31 12.16 46.50
C LEU A 43 19.02 12.90 46.87
N LEU A 44 17.85 12.36 46.49
CA LEU A 44 16.55 13.05 46.65
C LEU A 44 15.55 12.37 47.59
N GLY A 45 15.92 11.25 48.22
CA GLY A 45 15.17 10.64 49.33
C GLY A 45 13.69 10.40 49.04
N ALA A 46 13.35 9.29 48.40
CA ALA A 46 12.00 8.72 48.28
C ALA A 46 10.84 9.70 47.98
N ALA A 47 11.11 10.83 47.32
CA ALA A 47 10.09 11.71 46.78
C ALA A 47 9.87 11.30 45.32
N ASN A 48 8.70 10.71 45.03
CA ASN A 48 8.24 10.52 43.66
C ASN A 48 8.00 11.90 43.05
N VAL A 49 9.02 12.45 42.40
CA VAL A 49 8.90 13.70 41.64
C VAL A 49 8.31 13.31 40.28
N SER A 50 6.98 13.33 40.18
CA SER A 50 6.31 13.25 38.88
C SER A 50 6.72 14.45 38.04
N THR A 51 7.66 14.28 37.11
CA THR A 51 8.07 15.36 36.23
C THR A 51 7.00 15.57 35.16
N PRO A 52 6.57 16.83 34.93
CA PRO A 52 5.68 17.12 33.81
C PRO A 52 6.38 16.78 32.49
N VAL A 53 5.61 16.33 31.50
CA VAL A 53 6.11 15.96 30.17
C VAL A 53 6.95 17.12 29.60
N SER A 54 8.27 16.91 29.55
CA SER A 54 9.23 17.92 29.14
C SER A 54 9.63 17.72 27.67
N LEU A 55 10.31 18.74 27.11
CA LEU A 55 10.91 18.63 25.78
C LEU A 55 11.97 17.52 25.71
N GLU A 56 12.62 17.22 26.84
CA GLU A 56 13.60 16.12 26.93
C GLU A 56 12.91 14.76 26.88
N THR A 57 11.77 14.60 27.55
CA THR A 57 10.94 13.39 27.44
C THR A 57 10.53 13.14 25.99
N PHE A 58 10.10 14.19 25.27
CA PHE A 58 9.76 14.08 23.86
C PHE A 58 10.96 13.71 22.98
N LYS A 59 12.14 14.27 23.28
CA LYS A 59 13.39 13.89 22.59
C LYS A 59 13.74 12.42 22.81
N LEU A 60 13.67 11.92 24.05
CA LEU A 60 13.90 10.51 24.38
C LEU A 60 12.93 9.58 23.65
N ILE A 61 11.65 9.96 23.55
CA ILE A 61 10.65 9.21 22.79
C ILE A 61 11.01 9.16 21.31
N ILE A 62 11.41 10.29 20.72
CA ILE A 62 11.84 10.34 19.31
C ILE A 62 13.08 9.47 19.09
N ASP A 63 14.08 9.58 19.98
CA ASP A 63 15.33 8.85 19.87
C ASP A 63 15.07 7.33 19.98
N SER A 64 14.25 6.90 20.93
CA SER A 64 13.83 5.50 21.06
C SER A 64 13.06 4.98 19.84
N ILE A 65 12.10 5.74 19.32
CA ILE A 65 11.37 5.39 18.09
C ILE A 65 12.35 5.26 16.91
N TRP A 66 13.31 6.18 16.82
CA TRP A 66 14.32 6.16 15.76
C TRP A 66 15.24 4.95 15.86
N GLU A 67 15.62 4.54 17.07
CA GLU A 67 16.42 3.34 17.31
C GLU A 67 15.66 2.06 16.97
N HIS A 68 14.41 1.93 17.43
CA HIS A 68 13.55 0.78 17.15
C HIS A 68 13.37 0.54 15.64
N TYR A 69 13.13 1.60 14.86
CA TYR A 69 12.90 1.49 13.42
C TYR A 69 14.15 1.68 12.55
N ARG A 70 15.36 1.78 13.14
CA ARG A 70 16.62 1.96 12.40
C ARG A 70 16.86 0.84 11.38
N HIS A 71 16.43 -0.38 11.72
CA HIS A 71 16.61 -1.60 10.94
C HIS A 71 15.32 -2.05 10.21
N GLY A 72 14.39 -1.11 10.02
CA GLY A 72 13.14 -1.35 9.33
C GLY A 72 11.99 -1.76 10.25
N LEU A 73 10.85 -2.03 9.62
CA LEU A 73 9.63 -2.50 10.29
C LEU A 73 9.62 -4.03 10.36
N GLY A 74 9.32 -4.59 11.53
CA GLY A 74 8.99 -6.00 11.69
C GLY A 74 7.57 -6.33 11.17
N PHE A 75 7.23 -7.62 11.12
CA PHE A 75 5.86 -8.07 10.87
C PHE A 75 4.91 -7.61 11.98
N VAL A 76 5.35 -7.69 13.23
CA VAL A 76 4.54 -7.25 14.39
C VAL A 76 4.27 -5.75 14.30
N ASP A 77 5.26 -4.96 13.90
CA ASP A 77 5.09 -3.51 13.70
C ASP A 77 4.09 -3.19 12.59
N ILE A 78 4.18 -3.90 11.45
CA ILE A 78 3.23 -3.75 10.33
C ILE A 78 1.81 -4.11 10.77
N GLU A 79 1.62 -5.18 11.53
CA GLU A 79 0.33 -5.57 12.09
C GLU A 79 -0.22 -4.50 13.04
N ASN A 80 0.61 -3.98 13.95
CA ASN A 80 0.22 -2.93 14.89
C ASN A 80 -0.20 -1.64 14.17
N ILE A 81 0.57 -1.20 13.18
CA ILE A 81 0.25 -0.04 12.35
C ILE A 81 -1.04 -0.28 11.58
N ALA A 82 -1.25 -1.48 11.03
CA ALA A 82 -2.46 -1.83 10.30
C ALA A 82 -3.70 -1.78 11.20
N VAL A 83 -3.63 -2.35 12.41
CA VAL A 83 -4.72 -2.30 13.40
C VAL A 83 -5.01 -0.86 13.81
N PHE A 84 -3.98 -0.05 14.07
CA PHE A 84 -4.13 1.37 14.40
C PHE A 84 -4.88 2.12 13.29
N ILE A 85 -4.48 1.94 12.02
CA ILE A 85 -5.15 2.56 10.86
C ILE A 85 -6.62 2.14 10.79
N LEU A 86 -6.92 0.86 11.03
CA LEU A 86 -8.30 0.36 11.02
C LEU A 86 -9.16 0.96 12.14
N ILE A 87 -8.60 1.13 13.34
CA ILE A 87 -9.30 1.78 14.47
C ILE A 87 -9.59 3.24 14.13
N VAL A 88 -8.60 4.00 13.68
CA VAL A 88 -8.78 5.42 13.28
C VAL A 88 -9.82 5.53 12.17
N ARG A 89 -9.76 4.63 11.18
CA ARG A 89 -10.72 4.58 10.08
C ARG A 89 -12.13 4.23 10.57
N PHE A 90 -12.26 3.30 11.50
CA PHE A 90 -13.54 2.94 12.12
C PHE A 90 -14.17 4.13 12.83
N LEU A 91 -13.38 4.86 13.65
CA LEU A 91 -13.84 6.06 14.35
C LEU A 91 -14.29 7.17 13.39
N PHE A 92 -13.57 7.37 12.29
CA PHE A 92 -13.98 8.34 11.28
C PHE A 92 -15.27 7.92 10.56
N LEU A 93 -15.34 6.66 10.13
CA LEU A 93 -16.50 6.15 9.40
C LEU A 93 -17.74 6.08 10.30
N SER A 94 -17.59 5.76 11.58
CA SER A 94 -18.72 5.69 12.54
C SER A 94 -19.39 7.05 12.73
N ARG A 95 -18.64 8.15 12.64
CA ARG A 95 -19.18 9.53 12.62
C ARG A 95 -19.87 9.89 11.30
N LYS A 96 -19.38 9.37 10.17
CA LYS A 96 -19.90 9.70 8.84
C LYS A 96 -21.16 8.92 8.46
N TYR A 97 -21.21 7.65 8.86
CA TYR A 97 -22.31 6.73 8.58
C TYR A 97 -22.94 6.33 9.92
N ASN A 98 -23.08 5.02 10.17
CA ASN A 98 -23.56 4.46 11.44
C ASN A 98 -22.56 3.40 11.91
N ILE A 99 -22.51 3.12 13.22
CA ILE A 99 -21.59 2.15 13.83
C ILE A 99 -21.62 0.79 13.11
N ARG A 100 -22.83 0.24 12.84
CA ARG A 100 -22.99 -1.05 12.16
C ARG A 100 -22.38 -1.06 10.76
N THR A 101 -22.73 -0.07 9.93
CA THR A 101 -22.21 0.03 8.55
C THR A 101 -20.70 0.24 8.54
N SER A 102 -20.20 1.08 9.43
CA SER A 102 -18.78 1.41 9.53
C SER A 102 -17.96 0.20 9.99
N PHE A 103 -18.51 -0.62 10.87
CA PHE A 103 -17.93 -1.91 11.24
C PHE A 103 -17.81 -2.83 10.02
N PHE A 104 -18.89 -3.02 9.26
CA PHE A 104 -18.81 -3.84 8.03
C PHE A 104 -17.79 -3.30 7.01
N ILE A 105 -17.78 -1.99 6.75
CA ILE A 105 -16.82 -1.38 5.81
C ILE A 105 -15.36 -1.58 6.27
N THR A 106 -15.11 -1.52 7.57
CA THR A 106 -13.77 -1.73 8.13
C THR A 106 -13.37 -3.21 8.09
N CYS A 107 -14.26 -4.14 8.40
CA CYS A 107 -14.01 -5.58 8.23
C CYS A 107 -13.71 -5.96 6.78
N ILE A 108 -14.40 -5.36 5.81
CA ILE A 108 -14.11 -5.58 4.37
C ILE A 108 -12.72 -5.05 4.02
N GLY A 109 -12.33 -3.90 4.56
CA GLY A 109 -10.97 -3.35 4.42
C GLY A 109 -9.90 -4.24 5.05
N LEU A 110 -10.14 -4.74 6.26
CA LEU A 110 -9.28 -5.69 6.95
C LEU A 110 -9.11 -6.97 6.11
N SER A 111 -10.21 -7.51 5.57
CA SER A 111 -10.16 -8.72 4.74
C SER A 111 -9.34 -8.50 3.46
N ALA A 112 -9.50 -7.34 2.81
CA ALA A 112 -8.70 -6.99 1.63
C ALA A 112 -7.22 -6.75 1.99
N ALA A 113 -6.94 -6.11 3.12
CA ALA A 113 -5.58 -5.91 3.62
C ALA A 113 -4.91 -7.23 3.99
N TYR A 114 -5.66 -8.16 4.57
CA TYR A 114 -5.16 -9.49 4.90
C TYR A 114 -4.64 -10.25 3.68
N LEU A 115 -5.27 -10.10 2.50
CA LEU A 115 -4.75 -10.69 1.26
C LEU A 115 -3.34 -10.17 0.93
N TRP A 116 -3.13 -8.86 1.03
CA TRP A 116 -1.82 -8.23 0.79
C TRP A 116 -0.80 -8.59 1.86
N TYR A 117 -1.24 -8.72 3.11
CA TYR A 117 -0.38 -9.15 4.21
C TYR A 117 0.10 -10.60 4.04
N MET A 118 -0.80 -11.50 3.64
CA MET A 118 -0.43 -12.88 3.32
C MET A 118 0.56 -12.94 2.16
N HIS A 119 0.33 -12.15 1.11
CA HIS A 119 1.26 -12.05 -0.01
C HIS A 119 2.62 -11.44 0.36
N LEU A 120 2.64 -10.43 1.24
CA LEU A 120 3.88 -9.87 1.80
C LEU A 120 4.70 -10.95 2.51
N ARG A 121 4.03 -11.81 3.29
CA ARG A 121 4.65 -12.93 3.99
C ARG A 121 5.15 -14.00 3.01
N ASP A 122 4.39 -14.31 1.97
CA ASP A 122 4.80 -15.28 0.94
C ASP A 122 6.03 -14.77 0.16
N LEU A 123 6.11 -13.47 -0.14
CA LEU A 123 7.32 -12.87 -0.71
C LEU A 123 8.51 -12.86 0.25
N ALA A 124 8.27 -12.77 1.56
CA ALA A 124 9.34 -12.86 2.56
C ALA A 124 10.03 -14.22 2.53
N PHE A 125 9.27 -15.28 2.26
CA PHE A 125 9.81 -16.61 2.05
C PHE A 125 10.77 -16.68 0.86
N TYR A 126 10.37 -16.13 -0.29
CA TYR A 126 11.23 -16.14 -1.48
C TYR A 126 12.47 -15.25 -1.32
N TYR A 127 12.32 -14.11 -0.64
CA TYR A 127 13.38 -13.10 -0.55
C TYR A 127 14.16 -13.10 0.76
N THR A 128 13.98 -14.06 1.66
CA THR A 128 14.57 -14.06 3.02
C THR A 128 16.05 -13.69 3.01
N ARG A 129 16.85 -14.34 2.14
CA ARG A 129 18.29 -14.09 2.01
C ARG A 129 18.63 -12.67 1.57
N THR A 130 17.84 -12.08 0.68
CA THR A 130 18.07 -10.72 0.18
C THR A 130 17.56 -9.66 1.16
N LEU A 131 16.49 -9.95 1.90
CA LEU A 131 15.94 -9.04 2.90
C LEU A 131 16.94 -8.77 4.04
N TRP A 132 17.69 -9.80 4.43
CA TRP A 132 18.83 -9.67 5.35
C TRP A 132 19.92 -8.71 4.86
N MET A 133 20.10 -8.58 3.54
CA MET A 133 21.14 -7.72 2.95
C MET A 133 20.74 -6.23 2.95
N CYS A 134 19.46 -5.91 3.17
CA CYS A 134 18.98 -4.53 3.16
C CYS A 134 18.68 -4.05 4.59
N PRO A 135 19.30 -2.95 5.05
CA PRO A 135 19.06 -2.42 6.40
C PRO A 135 17.61 -2.08 6.69
N LEU A 136 16.80 -1.73 5.69
CA LEU A 136 15.39 -1.35 5.86
C LEU A 136 14.42 -2.55 5.99
N THR A 137 14.89 -3.77 5.72
CA THR A 137 14.08 -4.99 5.79
C THR A 137 14.67 -6.03 6.72
N HIS A 138 15.72 -5.66 7.47
CA HIS A 138 16.46 -6.56 8.33
C HIS A 138 15.57 -7.15 9.44
N ASN A 139 14.84 -6.29 10.16
CA ASN A 139 13.91 -6.73 11.20
C ASN A 139 12.81 -7.65 10.64
N LEU A 140 12.35 -7.35 9.42
CA LEU A 140 11.34 -8.16 8.73
C LEU A 140 11.87 -9.56 8.41
N SER A 141 13.12 -9.68 7.94
CA SER A 141 13.72 -10.99 7.68
C SER A 141 13.99 -11.79 8.95
N GLU A 142 14.44 -11.13 10.01
CA GLU A 142 14.73 -11.78 11.29
C GLU A 142 13.46 -12.39 11.90
N GLU A 143 12.39 -11.60 12.03
CA GLU A 143 11.11 -12.09 12.52
C GLU A 143 10.51 -13.19 11.61
N PHE A 144 10.66 -13.06 10.29
CA PHE A 144 10.20 -14.09 9.36
C PHE A 144 10.91 -15.42 9.60
N GLU A 145 12.23 -15.38 9.75
CA GLU A 145 13.06 -16.55 9.95
C GLU A 145 12.72 -17.25 11.27
N GLU A 146 12.49 -16.48 12.33
CA GLU A 146 12.00 -17.02 13.61
C GLU A 146 10.64 -17.71 13.45
N ILE A 147 9.67 -17.05 12.81
CA ILE A 147 8.34 -17.61 12.54
C ILE A 147 8.46 -18.88 11.69
N TYR A 148 9.32 -18.89 10.68
CA TYR A 148 9.53 -20.01 9.78
C TYR A 148 10.10 -21.22 10.53
N TYR A 149 11.15 -21.05 11.34
CA TYR A 149 11.70 -22.14 12.15
C TYR A 149 10.73 -22.60 13.24
N GLN A 150 9.98 -21.68 13.86
CA GLN A 150 8.95 -22.04 14.83
C GLN A 150 7.86 -22.89 14.17
N GLN A 151 7.40 -22.51 12.98
CA GLN A 151 6.45 -23.29 12.20
C GLN A 151 7.03 -24.66 11.86
N LEU A 152 8.26 -24.75 11.36
CA LEU A 152 8.92 -26.03 11.10
C LEU A 152 9.01 -26.90 12.36
N ALA A 153 9.32 -26.32 13.52
CA ALA A 153 9.41 -27.04 14.79
C ALA A 153 8.03 -27.46 15.32
N VAL A 154 7.00 -26.64 15.13
CA VAL A 154 5.61 -26.99 15.45
C VAL A 154 5.10 -28.05 14.48
N PHE A 155 5.42 -27.95 13.19
CA PHE A 155 5.08 -28.95 12.17
C PHE A 155 5.85 -30.25 12.36
N SER A 156 7.07 -30.23 12.90
CA SER A 156 7.81 -31.46 13.24
C SER A 156 7.24 -32.13 14.50
N LYS A 157 6.86 -31.34 15.52
CA LYS A 157 6.13 -31.84 16.70
C LYS A 157 4.71 -32.31 16.37
N ALA A 158 4.04 -31.59 15.46
CA ALA A 158 2.76 -31.98 14.88
C ALA A 158 2.93 -33.05 13.80
N GLY A 159 4.15 -33.33 13.34
CA GLY A 159 4.53 -34.37 12.38
C GLY A 159 4.32 -35.78 12.91
N ALA A 160 3.97 -35.93 14.19
CA ALA A 160 3.45 -37.17 14.76
C ALA A 160 1.91 -37.21 14.91
N ARG A 161 1.19 -36.11 14.62
CA ARG A 161 -0.26 -35.98 14.93
C ARG A 161 -1.13 -35.33 13.84
N PHE A 162 -0.58 -34.58 12.89
CA PHE A 162 -1.32 -33.82 11.87
C PHE A 162 -0.79 -34.05 10.45
N ASP A 163 -0.03 -35.12 10.25
CA ASP A 163 0.63 -35.36 8.96
C ASP A 163 -0.34 -35.90 7.91
N SER A 164 -0.99 -34.97 7.24
CA SER A 164 -0.75 -34.89 5.82
C SER A 164 -0.86 -33.41 5.48
N GLN A 165 0.10 -32.88 4.75
CA GLN A 165 -0.03 -31.59 4.08
C GLN A 165 -1.18 -31.58 3.03
N SER A 166 -2.13 -32.51 3.13
CA SER A 166 -3.26 -32.70 2.25
C SER A 166 -4.51 -32.01 2.81
N PHE A 167 -5.30 -31.45 1.91
CA PHE A 167 -6.55 -30.77 2.22
C PHE A 167 -7.56 -31.66 2.97
N TYR A 168 -7.47 -32.99 2.84
CA TYR A 168 -8.37 -33.96 3.46
C TYR A 168 -7.74 -34.77 4.60
N GLY A 169 -6.54 -34.41 5.05
CA GLY A 169 -5.85 -35.05 6.17
C GLY A 169 -6.69 -35.22 7.44
N PRO A 170 -7.46 -34.19 7.86
CA PRO A 170 -8.37 -34.31 8.99
C PRO A 170 -9.48 -35.35 8.79
N ALA A 171 -10.00 -35.50 7.57
CA ALA A 171 -11.06 -36.47 7.25
C ALA A 171 -10.50 -37.90 7.21
N LEU A 172 -9.32 -38.10 6.62
CA LEU A 172 -8.61 -39.38 6.64
C LEU A 172 -8.19 -39.78 8.05
N ARG A 173 -7.76 -38.82 8.89
CA ARG A 173 -7.47 -39.07 10.30
C ARG A 173 -8.73 -39.38 11.10
N ALA A 174 -9.84 -38.68 10.85
CA ALA A 174 -11.11 -39.02 11.47
C ALA A 174 -11.50 -40.46 11.12
N LEU A 175 -11.36 -40.86 9.86
CA LEU A 175 -11.55 -42.24 9.43
C LEU A 175 -10.56 -43.20 10.14
N GLN A 176 -9.26 -42.89 10.17
CA GLN A 176 -8.27 -43.72 10.87
C GLN A 176 -8.58 -43.87 12.36
N ASN A 177 -8.92 -42.79 13.05
CA ASN A 177 -9.32 -42.83 14.46
C ASN A 177 -10.62 -43.63 14.66
N MET A 178 -11.56 -43.58 13.72
CA MET A 178 -12.78 -44.39 13.76
C MET A 178 -12.52 -45.86 13.46
N THR A 179 -11.46 -46.16 12.71
CA THR A 179 -11.10 -47.51 12.27
C THR A 179 -9.81 -48.00 12.92
N SER A 180 -9.41 -47.46 14.07
CA SER A 180 -8.30 -47.98 14.87
C SER A 180 -8.71 -48.06 16.33
N ASP A 181 -8.29 -49.14 16.97
CA ASP A 181 -8.26 -49.27 18.41
C ASP A 181 -6.81 -49.12 18.90
N THR A 182 -6.60 -49.08 20.21
CA THR A 182 -5.27 -48.90 20.83
C THR A 182 -4.21 -49.90 20.36
N GLU A 183 -4.61 -51.08 19.88
CA GLU A 183 -3.69 -52.15 19.43
C GLU A 183 -3.82 -52.50 17.93
N TYR A 184 -4.94 -52.20 17.27
CA TYR A 184 -5.21 -52.69 15.90
C TYR A 184 -5.79 -51.61 14.99
N ARG A 185 -5.37 -51.61 13.72
CA ARG A 185 -5.98 -50.79 12.67
C ARG A 185 -6.89 -51.67 11.81
N PHE A 186 -8.18 -51.40 11.88
CA PHE A 186 -9.18 -51.97 10.98
C PHE A 186 -9.13 -51.24 9.65
N ASP A 187 -8.89 -51.98 8.57
CA ASP A 187 -9.02 -51.45 7.21
C ASP A 187 -10.37 -51.90 6.64
N PRO A 188 -11.36 -51.00 6.48
CA PRO A 188 -12.68 -51.35 5.99
C PRO A 188 -12.66 -52.02 4.62
N LEU A 189 -11.69 -51.66 3.76
CA LEU A 189 -11.54 -52.29 2.45
C LEU A 189 -11.12 -53.74 2.60
N SER A 190 -10.14 -54.02 3.47
CA SER A 190 -9.72 -55.39 3.78
C SER A 190 -10.86 -56.22 4.38
N MET A 191 -11.69 -55.62 5.25
CA MET A 191 -12.83 -56.30 5.88
C MET A 191 -13.88 -56.69 4.85
N LEU A 192 -14.27 -55.76 3.96
CA LEU A 192 -15.17 -56.04 2.85
C LEU A 192 -14.58 -57.08 1.88
N TRP A 193 -13.26 -57.02 1.65
CA TRP A 193 -12.57 -57.98 0.78
C TRP A 193 -12.56 -59.39 1.35
N THR A 194 -12.54 -59.51 2.68
CA THR A 194 -12.48 -60.81 3.37
C THR A 194 -13.80 -61.59 3.22
N TYR A 195 -14.93 -60.91 2.97
CA TYR A 195 -16.23 -61.54 2.71
C TYR A 195 -16.41 -62.13 1.30
N LEU A 196 -15.42 -61.99 0.40
CA LEU A 196 -15.50 -62.57 -0.94
C LEU A 196 -15.35 -64.11 -0.90
N PRO A 197 -16.11 -64.86 -1.74
CA PRO A 197 -15.98 -66.32 -1.87
C PRO A 197 -14.55 -66.78 -2.18
N THR A 198 -14.16 -67.93 -1.63
CA THR A 198 -12.81 -68.51 -1.79
C THR A 198 -12.43 -68.77 -3.24
N ASP A 199 -13.39 -69.09 -4.09
CA ASP A 199 -13.18 -69.51 -5.47
C ASP A 199 -12.67 -68.38 -6.37
N ILE A 200 -12.97 -67.14 -6.01
CA ILE A 200 -12.52 -65.93 -6.73
C ILE A 200 -11.34 -65.24 -6.03
N LYS A 201 -11.01 -65.68 -4.80
CA LYS A 201 -10.07 -64.99 -3.90
C LYS A 201 -8.67 -64.86 -4.49
N TYR A 202 -8.18 -65.90 -5.17
CA TYR A 202 -6.88 -65.88 -5.84
C TYR A 202 -6.74 -64.76 -6.89
N LEU A 203 -7.80 -64.47 -7.64
CA LEU A 203 -7.80 -63.40 -8.64
C LEU A 203 -8.03 -62.03 -7.97
N THR A 204 -8.96 -61.97 -7.03
CA THR A 204 -9.32 -60.73 -6.33
C THR A 204 -8.18 -60.24 -5.43
N ASP A 205 -7.39 -61.10 -4.79
CA ASP A 205 -6.29 -60.68 -3.92
C ASP A 205 -5.21 -59.92 -4.70
N LYS A 206 -4.90 -60.32 -5.94
CA LYS A 206 -3.99 -59.57 -6.81
C LYS A 206 -4.55 -58.18 -7.11
N ILE A 207 -5.84 -58.08 -7.40
CA ILE A 207 -6.53 -56.81 -7.66
C ILE A 207 -6.52 -55.93 -6.41
N TYR A 208 -6.79 -56.51 -5.24
CA TYR A 208 -6.76 -55.83 -3.95
C TYR A 208 -5.40 -55.21 -3.64
N TYR A 209 -4.32 -55.97 -3.74
CA TYR A 209 -2.98 -55.45 -3.47
C TYR A 209 -2.57 -54.38 -4.48
N VAL A 210 -2.94 -54.52 -5.76
CA VAL A 210 -2.71 -53.47 -6.77
C VAL A 210 -3.50 -52.20 -6.44
N LEU A 211 -4.76 -52.32 -6.04
CA LEU A 211 -5.59 -51.18 -5.67
C LEU A 211 -5.06 -50.48 -4.42
N THR A 212 -4.82 -51.22 -3.34
CA THR A 212 -4.44 -50.66 -2.03
C THR A 212 -3.00 -50.16 -1.97
N LEU A 213 -2.05 -50.84 -2.61
CA LEU A 213 -0.63 -50.47 -2.54
C LEU A 213 -0.20 -49.50 -3.65
N LYS A 214 -0.89 -49.50 -4.81
CA LYS A 214 -0.46 -48.73 -5.97
C LYS A 214 -1.51 -47.74 -6.46
N ALA A 215 -2.71 -48.19 -6.80
CA ALA A 215 -3.70 -47.33 -7.46
C ALA A 215 -4.23 -46.23 -6.52
N ILE A 216 -4.71 -46.59 -5.32
CA ILE A 216 -5.25 -45.64 -4.34
C ILE A 216 -4.16 -44.66 -3.86
N PRO A 217 -2.95 -45.09 -3.45
CA PRO A 217 -1.90 -44.16 -3.04
C PRO A 217 -1.45 -43.23 -4.18
N SER A 218 -1.35 -43.74 -5.41
CA SER A 218 -0.96 -42.91 -6.56
C SER A 218 -2.05 -41.91 -6.93
N ALA A 219 -3.32 -42.33 -6.94
CA ALA A 219 -4.46 -41.46 -7.19
C ALA A 219 -4.58 -40.39 -6.10
N TYR A 220 -4.39 -40.78 -4.84
CA TYR A 220 -4.38 -39.86 -3.70
C TYR A 220 -3.28 -38.80 -3.85
N LYS A 221 -2.02 -39.22 -4.09
CA LYS A 221 -0.91 -38.28 -4.32
C LYS A 221 -1.17 -37.35 -5.49
N PHE A 222 -1.76 -37.86 -6.57
CA PHE A 222 -2.12 -37.05 -7.73
C PHE A 222 -3.20 -36.03 -7.38
N ILE A 223 -4.31 -36.44 -6.78
CA ILE A 223 -5.41 -35.55 -6.39
C ILE A 223 -4.91 -34.50 -5.41
N ASP A 224 -4.13 -34.90 -4.42
CA ASP A 224 -3.58 -33.99 -3.43
C ASP A 224 -2.67 -32.94 -4.07
N PHE A 225 -1.75 -33.38 -4.94
CA PHE A 225 -0.90 -32.48 -5.70
C PHE A 225 -1.70 -31.50 -6.57
N GLN A 226 -2.74 -31.97 -7.26
CA GLN A 226 -3.61 -31.12 -8.08
C GLN A 226 -4.40 -30.11 -7.22
N ILE A 227 -4.96 -30.55 -6.10
CA ILE A 227 -5.75 -29.69 -5.21
C ILE A 227 -4.85 -28.65 -4.55
N ILE A 228 -3.68 -29.03 -4.02
CA ILE A 228 -2.73 -28.08 -3.43
C ILE A 228 -2.33 -27.04 -4.49
N SER A 229 -1.94 -27.50 -5.69
CA SER A 229 -1.51 -26.61 -6.78
C SER A 229 -2.61 -25.68 -7.29
N LEU A 230 -3.86 -26.14 -7.32
CA LEU A 230 -5.00 -25.36 -7.81
C LEU A 230 -5.79 -24.66 -6.70
N SER A 231 -5.48 -24.92 -5.44
CA SER A 231 -6.30 -24.49 -4.29
C SER A 231 -6.54 -23.00 -4.28
N SER A 232 -5.48 -22.20 -4.50
CA SER A 232 -5.56 -20.73 -4.57
C SER A 232 -6.52 -20.26 -5.67
N MET A 233 -6.42 -20.85 -6.87
CA MET A 233 -7.27 -20.52 -8.01
C MET A 233 -8.72 -21.02 -7.83
N LEU A 234 -8.90 -22.18 -7.18
CA LEU A 234 -10.21 -22.73 -6.84
C LEU A 234 -10.93 -21.81 -5.84
N TRP A 235 -10.26 -21.42 -4.75
CA TRP A 235 -10.82 -20.50 -3.76
C TRP A 235 -11.21 -19.17 -4.36
N TYR A 236 -10.33 -18.59 -5.19
CA TYR A 236 -10.65 -17.39 -5.96
C TYR A 236 -11.89 -17.59 -6.84
N THR A 237 -11.97 -18.70 -7.58
CA THR A 237 -13.09 -18.96 -8.49
C THR A 237 -14.41 -19.12 -7.72
N PHE A 238 -14.43 -19.90 -6.63
CA PHE A 238 -15.65 -20.11 -5.85
C PHE A 238 -16.09 -18.84 -5.09
N ILE A 239 -15.17 -18.12 -4.46
CA ILE A 239 -15.49 -16.96 -3.61
C ILE A 239 -15.71 -15.71 -4.46
N VAL A 240 -14.78 -15.38 -5.34
CA VAL A 240 -14.77 -14.10 -6.09
C VAL A 240 -15.61 -14.17 -7.36
N ARG A 241 -15.60 -15.30 -8.08
CA ARG A 241 -16.26 -15.41 -9.40
C ARG A 241 -17.68 -15.97 -9.30
N ILE A 242 -17.86 -17.13 -8.67
CA ILE A 242 -19.16 -17.80 -8.55
C ILE A 242 -20.03 -17.06 -7.51
N ASN A 243 -19.52 -16.87 -6.30
CA ASN A 243 -20.25 -16.24 -5.20
C ASN A 243 -20.13 -14.70 -5.16
N LYS A 244 -20.11 -14.05 -6.33
CA LYS A 244 -19.95 -12.60 -6.48
C LYS A 244 -20.98 -11.75 -5.72
N ARG A 245 -22.14 -12.33 -5.37
CA ARG A 245 -23.20 -11.68 -4.58
C ARG A 245 -22.78 -11.46 -3.13
N TYR A 246 -21.99 -12.37 -2.57
CA TYR A 246 -21.58 -12.35 -1.16
C TYR A 246 -20.21 -11.70 -0.97
N CYS A 247 -19.40 -11.65 -2.03
CA CYS A 247 -18.06 -11.05 -1.99
C CYS A 247 -18.08 -9.55 -2.35
N PRO A 248 -17.74 -8.64 -1.42
CA PRO A 248 -17.71 -7.21 -1.67
C PRO A 248 -16.75 -6.83 -2.80
N TYR A 249 -17.10 -5.79 -3.56
CA TYR A 249 -16.29 -5.35 -4.70
C TYR A 249 -14.83 -5.04 -4.33
N LEU A 250 -14.58 -4.42 -3.17
CA LEU A 250 -13.23 -4.11 -2.69
C LEU A 250 -12.36 -5.38 -2.60
N LEU A 251 -12.91 -6.43 -1.99
CA LEU A 251 -12.21 -7.70 -1.82
C LEU A 251 -11.96 -8.36 -3.19
N ARG A 252 -12.98 -8.41 -4.05
CA ARG A 252 -12.85 -8.98 -5.40
C ARG A 252 -11.76 -8.28 -6.21
N TRP A 253 -11.74 -6.95 -6.18
CA TRP A 253 -10.77 -6.17 -6.94
C TRP A 253 -9.34 -6.40 -6.46
N HIS A 254 -9.08 -6.30 -5.15
CA HIS A 254 -7.73 -6.51 -4.60
C HIS A 254 -7.25 -7.94 -4.82
N TRP A 255 -8.14 -8.93 -4.67
CA TRP A 255 -7.79 -10.34 -4.90
C TRP A 255 -7.45 -10.62 -6.38
N THR A 256 -8.29 -10.16 -7.32
CA THR A 256 -8.01 -10.33 -8.76
C THR A 256 -6.73 -9.58 -9.17
N PHE A 257 -6.50 -8.39 -8.62
CA PHE A 257 -5.27 -7.64 -8.87
C PHE A 257 -4.04 -8.42 -8.42
N LEU A 258 -4.08 -8.98 -7.22
CA LEU A 258 -2.99 -9.75 -6.63
C LEU A 258 -2.67 -11.02 -7.43
N ILE A 259 -3.68 -11.76 -7.90
CA ILE A 259 -3.45 -12.92 -8.79
C ILE A 259 -2.76 -12.50 -10.08
N THR A 260 -3.19 -11.38 -10.68
CA THR A 260 -2.58 -10.87 -11.91
C THR A 260 -1.13 -10.42 -11.67
N LEU A 261 -0.89 -9.81 -10.51
CA LEU A 261 0.44 -9.39 -10.07
C LEU A 261 1.37 -10.59 -9.86
N GLU A 262 0.90 -11.68 -9.25
CA GLU A 262 1.72 -12.87 -8.99
C GLU A 262 2.36 -13.43 -10.26
N TYR A 263 1.63 -13.42 -11.40
CA TYR A 263 2.18 -13.81 -12.69
C TYR A 263 3.30 -12.87 -13.19
N LEU A 264 3.20 -11.58 -12.89
CA LEU A 264 4.25 -10.60 -13.23
C LEU A 264 5.44 -10.68 -12.27
N GLU A 265 5.23 -11.09 -11.02
CA GLU A 265 6.27 -11.16 -9.99
C GLU A 265 7.21 -12.36 -10.17
N ARG A 266 6.71 -13.49 -10.66
CA ARG A 266 7.51 -14.72 -10.85
C ARG A 266 8.82 -14.49 -11.63
N PRO A 267 8.84 -13.78 -12.78
CA PRO A 267 10.09 -13.41 -13.44
C PRO A 267 11.10 -12.67 -12.56
N PHE A 268 10.63 -11.76 -11.69
CA PHE A 268 11.51 -11.01 -10.79
C PHE A 268 12.11 -11.91 -9.70
N ILE A 269 11.32 -12.84 -9.15
CA ILE A 269 11.80 -13.85 -8.21
C ILE A 269 12.92 -14.68 -8.86
N TYR A 270 12.70 -15.18 -10.08
CA TYR A 270 13.73 -15.96 -10.79
C TYR A 270 15.00 -15.17 -11.11
N ILE A 271 14.87 -13.87 -11.41
CA ILE A 271 16.04 -13.00 -11.62
C ILE A 271 16.81 -12.85 -10.31
N GLN A 272 16.13 -12.57 -9.20
CA GLN A 272 16.75 -12.42 -7.90
C GLN A 272 17.46 -13.71 -7.46
N ASP A 273 16.81 -14.89 -7.55
CA ASP A 273 17.42 -16.17 -7.18
C ASP A 273 18.69 -16.45 -7.99
N ARG A 274 18.64 -16.22 -9.30
CA ARG A 274 19.81 -16.39 -10.18
C ARG A 274 20.92 -15.39 -9.87
N SER A 275 20.58 -14.15 -9.55
CA SER A 275 21.56 -13.14 -9.16
C SER A 275 22.22 -13.47 -7.83
N VAL A 276 21.48 -13.99 -6.85
CA VAL A 276 22.02 -14.46 -5.56
C VAL A 276 22.92 -15.68 -5.76
N TYR A 277 22.52 -16.62 -6.62
CA TYR A 277 23.38 -17.75 -7.00
C TYR A 277 24.68 -17.27 -7.66
N TYR A 278 24.59 -16.37 -8.65
CA TYR A 278 25.77 -15.81 -9.32
C TYR A 278 26.71 -15.07 -8.36
N LEU A 279 26.14 -14.34 -7.40
CA LEU A 279 26.89 -13.66 -6.35
C LEU A 279 27.69 -14.65 -5.49
N ASN A 280 27.03 -15.69 -4.97
CA ASN A 280 27.62 -16.61 -4.01
C ASN A 280 28.53 -17.68 -4.63
N GLU A 281 28.19 -18.18 -5.82
CA GLU A 281 28.88 -19.32 -6.42
C GLU A 281 29.92 -18.91 -7.47
N VAL A 282 29.88 -17.66 -7.96
CA VAL A 282 30.79 -17.19 -9.01
C VAL A 282 31.55 -15.94 -8.59
N LEU A 283 30.89 -14.87 -8.17
CA LEU A 283 31.57 -13.60 -7.91
C LEU A 283 32.43 -13.63 -6.64
N LEU A 284 31.86 -14.03 -5.51
CA LEU A 284 32.57 -14.08 -4.23
C LEU A 284 33.74 -15.09 -4.24
N PRO A 285 33.59 -16.33 -4.74
CA PRO A 285 34.69 -17.29 -4.75
C PRO A 285 35.86 -16.89 -5.65
N ASN A 286 35.59 -16.18 -6.76
CA ASN A 286 36.62 -15.70 -7.68
C ASN A 286 37.22 -14.34 -7.29
N GLY A 287 36.77 -13.73 -6.18
CA GLY A 287 37.29 -12.46 -5.69
C GLY A 287 36.84 -11.21 -6.47
N TYR A 288 35.75 -11.30 -7.25
CA TYR A 288 35.19 -10.18 -8.01
C TYR A 288 34.30 -9.28 -7.14
N PHE A 289 34.92 -8.56 -6.20
CA PHE A 289 34.19 -7.80 -5.17
C PHE A 289 33.43 -6.57 -5.70
N ILE A 290 33.90 -5.93 -6.77
CA ILE A 290 33.24 -4.74 -7.35
C ILE A 290 31.93 -5.16 -8.02
N GLU A 291 32.00 -6.20 -8.84
CA GLU A 291 30.86 -6.81 -9.51
C GLU A 291 29.89 -7.39 -8.48
N ALA A 292 30.40 -8.03 -7.42
CA ALA A 292 29.60 -8.53 -6.31
C ALA A 292 28.79 -7.40 -5.66
N SER A 293 29.42 -6.26 -5.36
CA SER A 293 28.73 -5.10 -4.80
C SER A 293 27.64 -4.55 -5.73
N LEU A 294 27.90 -4.49 -7.04
CA LEU A 294 26.91 -4.04 -8.03
C LEU A 294 25.70 -4.98 -8.07
N VAL A 295 25.94 -6.30 -8.16
CA VAL A 295 24.87 -7.31 -8.18
C VAL A 295 24.07 -7.29 -6.88
N THR A 296 24.72 -7.16 -5.72
CA THR A 296 24.04 -7.02 -4.42
C THR A 296 23.12 -5.80 -4.41
N ASN A 297 23.61 -4.63 -4.82
CA ASN A 297 22.79 -3.41 -4.87
C ASN A 297 21.62 -3.53 -5.85
N PHE A 298 21.82 -4.17 -7.00
CA PHE A 298 20.76 -4.44 -7.98
C PHE A 298 19.66 -5.32 -7.37
N VAL A 299 20.04 -6.42 -6.73
CA VAL A 299 19.12 -7.37 -6.10
C VAL A 299 18.36 -6.72 -4.95
N ILE A 300 19.05 -5.98 -4.06
CA ILE A 300 18.42 -5.21 -2.98
C ILE A 300 17.41 -4.21 -3.55
N THR A 301 17.76 -3.50 -4.62
CA THR A 301 16.86 -2.48 -5.21
C THR A 301 15.59 -3.11 -5.77
N ILE A 302 15.68 -4.27 -6.43
CA ILE A 302 14.51 -5.00 -6.94
C ILE A 302 13.60 -5.42 -5.79
N VAL A 303 14.16 -6.09 -4.78
CA VAL A 303 13.39 -6.59 -3.63
C VAL A 303 12.77 -5.43 -2.85
N ALA A 304 13.52 -4.37 -2.57
CA ALA A 304 13.02 -3.19 -1.88
C ALA A 304 11.90 -2.50 -2.66
N ALA A 305 12.02 -2.37 -3.99
CA ALA A 305 10.98 -1.79 -4.83
C ALA A 305 9.68 -2.62 -4.80
N GLN A 306 9.80 -3.94 -4.85
CA GLN A 306 8.66 -4.85 -4.77
C GLN A 306 8.00 -4.79 -3.38
N TYR A 307 8.79 -4.83 -2.30
CA TYR A 307 8.30 -4.69 -0.94
C TYR A 307 7.56 -3.37 -0.70
N LEU A 308 8.14 -2.26 -1.15
CA LEU A 308 7.52 -0.94 -1.07
C LEU A 308 6.16 -0.94 -1.80
N PHE A 309 6.08 -1.57 -2.97
CA PHE A 309 4.85 -1.67 -3.73
C PHE A 309 3.77 -2.49 -2.98
N ILE A 310 4.12 -3.63 -2.39
CA ILE A 310 3.19 -4.47 -1.63
C ILE A 310 2.73 -3.79 -0.35
N VAL A 311 3.64 -3.15 0.41
CA VAL A 311 3.28 -2.39 1.61
C VAL A 311 2.37 -1.20 1.25
N LEU A 312 2.62 -0.54 0.12
CA LEU A 312 1.73 0.51 -0.38
C LEU A 312 0.35 -0.04 -0.74
N ALA A 313 0.27 -1.20 -1.40
CA ALA A 313 -0.99 -1.85 -1.75
C ALA A 313 -1.78 -2.31 -0.51
N LEU A 314 -1.08 -2.83 0.50
CA LEU A 314 -1.62 -3.13 1.83
C LEU A 314 -2.22 -1.88 2.48
N LEU A 315 -1.49 -0.76 2.47
CA LEU A 315 -1.98 0.53 2.99
C LEU A 315 -3.23 1.00 2.24
N HIS A 316 -3.27 0.85 0.92
CA HIS A 316 -4.46 1.15 0.13
C HIS A 316 -5.66 0.30 0.55
N ALA A 317 -5.48 -1.00 0.75
CA ALA A 317 -6.54 -1.90 1.18
C ALA A 317 -7.06 -1.55 2.59
N LEU A 318 -6.16 -1.25 3.53
CA LEU A 318 -6.49 -0.79 4.89
C LEU A 318 -7.34 0.49 4.87
N CYS A 319 -6.98 1.44 4.01
CA CYS A 319 -7.73 2.68 3.78
C CYS A 319 -9.01 2.48 2.94
N GLY A 320 -9.30 1.26 2.48
CA GLY A 320 -10.46 0.95 1.63
C GLY A 320 -10.39 1.58 0.25
N GLN A 321 -9.18 1.75 -0.28
CA GLN A 321 -8.89 2.40 -1.55
C GLN A 321 -8.49 1.41 -2.63
N TYR A 322 -8.66 1.87 -3.85
CA TYR A 322 -8.11 1.26 -5.06
C TYR A 322 -6.98 2.16 -5.56
N PHE A 323 -6.06 1.58 -6.29
CA PHE A 323 -4.98 2.30 -6.95
C PHE A 323 -4.94 1.92 -8.43
N TYR A 324 -4.36 2.80 -9.26
CA TYR A 324 -4.27 2.56 -10.69
C TYR A 324 -2.84 2.21 -11.07
N PHE A 325 -2.66 1.01 -11.59
CA PHE A 325 -1.46 0.57 -12.28
C PHE A 325 -1.83 0.17 -13.70
N PRO A 326 -1.27 0.79 -14.75
CA PRO A 326 -1.57 0.46 -16.14
C PRO A 326 -1.42 -1.04 -16.38
N PHE A 327 -2.18 -1.60 -17.32
CA PHE A 327 -2.25 -3.05 -17.59
C PHE A 327 -2.85 -3.88 -16.44
N LEU A 328 -2.33 -3.81 -15.21
CA LEU A 328 -2.86 -4.59 -14.09
C LEU A 328 -4.28 -4.18 -13.71
N THR A 329 -4.52 -2.89 -13.51
CA THR A 329 -5.86 -2.38 -13.17
C THR A 329 -6.84 -2.63 -14.29
N GLU A 330 -6.45 -2.45 -15.56
CA GLU A 330 -7.35 -2.67 -16.70
C GLU A 330 -7.77 -4.14 -16.83
N ASN A 331 -6.83 -5.09 -16.66
CA ASN A 331 -7.14 -6.52 -16.64
C ASN A 331 -8.01 -6.89 -15.42
N THR A 332 -7.69 -6.36 -14.24
CA THR A 332 -8.47 -6.57 -13.01
C THR A 332 -9.92 -6.14 -13.21
N GLU A 333 -10.14 -4.94 -13.76
CA GLU A 333 -11.45 -4.37 -14.03
C GLU A 333 -12.23 -5.19 -15.08
N LEU A 334 -11.55 -5.69 -16.11
CA LEU A 334 -12.15 -6.57 -17.12
C LEU A 334 -12.65 -7.89 -16.51
N HIS A 335 -11.91 -8.45 -15.54
CA HIS A 335 -12.28 -9.70 -14.87
C HIS A 335 -13.33 -9.52 -13.76
N VAL A 336 -13.29 -8.42 -13.01
CA VAL A 336 -14.22 -8.18 -11.89
C VAL A 336 -15.55 -7.57 -12.35
N GLY A 337 -15.51 -6.81 -13.45
CA GLY A 337 -16.64 -6.03 -13.95
C GLY A 337 -16.78 -4.68 -13.24
N LEU A 338 -17.80 -3.91 -13.62
CA LEU A 338 -17.99 -2.56 -13.10
C LEU A 338 -18.42 -2.53 -11.63
N ARG A 339 -17.97 -1.49 -10.93
CA ARG A 339 -18.32 -1.21 -9.53
C ARG A 339 -19.82 -0.87 -9.40
N PRO A 340 -20.54 -1.45 -8.43
CA PRO A 340 -21.96 -1.14 -8.23
C PRO A 340 -22.14 0.30 -7.70
N LYS A 341 -22.88 1.12 -8.45
CA LYS A 341 -23.11 2.54 -8.13
C LYS A 341 -23.92 2.73 -6.84
N ASP A 342 -24.91 1.87 -6.61
CA ASP A 342 -25.93 2.09 -5.59
C ASP A 342 -25.57 1.47 -4.22
N SER A 343 -24.48 0.71 -4.15
CA SER A 343 -24.06 0.10 -2.89
C SER A 343 -23.28 1.10 -2.03
N LEU A 344 -23.70 1.27 -0.77
CA LEU A 344 -23.01 2.09 0.22
C LEU A 344 -21.59 1.58 0.52
N TYR A 345 -21.41 0.26 0.48
CA TYR A 345 -20.11 -0.44 0.60
C TYR A 345 -19.21 -0.23 -0.63
N SER A 346 -19.83 0.24 -1.73
CA SER A 346 -19.27 0.67 -2.99
C SER A 346 -18.04 1.55 -2.80
N GLY A 347 -18.14 2.84 -2.46
CA GLY A 347 -19.15 3.82 -2.85
C GLY A 347 -18.80 4.53 -4.18
N GLY A 348 -19.62 4.29 -5.20
CA GLY A 348 -19.57 4.95 -6.52
C GLY A 348 -18.59 4.33 -7.52
N HIS A 349 -18.44 4.90 -8.72
CA HIS A 349 -17.42 4.44 -9.68
C HIS A 349 -16.02 4.94 -9.31
N THR A 350 -14.97 4.20 -9.66
CA THR A 350 -13.60 4.74 -9.58
C THR A 350 -13.39 5.82 -10.65
N ILE A 351 -12.38 6.68 -10.45
CA ILE A 351 -12.09 7.80 -11.37
C ILE A 351 -11.81 7.30 -12.80
N TRP A 352 -11.20 6.12 -12.95
CA TRP A 352 -10.92 5.52 -14.26
C TRP A 352 -12.12 4.77 -14.86
N GLN A 353 -13.04 4.24 -14.05
CA GLN A 353 -14.31 3.67 -14.54
C GLN A 353 -15.24 4.75 -15.10
N ASN A 354 -15.23 5.95 -14.52
CA ASN A 354 -16.01 7.06 -15.04
C ASN A 354 -15.24 7.82 -16.12
N LYS A 355 -15.51 7.51 -17.41
CA LYS A 355 -14.90 8.17 -18.59
C LYS A 355 -14.93 9.70 -18.50
N ARG A 356 -16.00 10.28 -17.95
CA ARG A 356 -16.14 11.72 -17.78
C ARG A 356 -15.25 12.25 -16.66
N ALA A 357 -15.25 11.62 -15.49
CA ALA A 357 -14.38 12.01 -14.38
C ALA A 357 -12.89 11.85 -14.73
N TYR A 358 -12.55 10.79 -15.47
CA TYR A 358 -11.22 10.57 -16.03
C TYR A 358 -10.79 11.72 -16.95
N MET A 359 -11.61 12.05 -17.95
CA MET A 359 -11.32 13.16 -18.88
C MET A 359 -11.30 14.52 -18.18
N VAL A 360 -12.22 14.79 -17.25
CA VAL A 360 -12.25 16.03 -16.47
C VAL A 360 -11.02 16.14 -15.57
N SER A 361 -10.56 15.06 -14.94
CA SER A 361 -9.34 15.09 -14.12
C SER A 361 -8.09 15.39 -14.95
N ARG A 362 -8.01 14.84 -16.16
CA ARG A 362 -6.90 15.05 -17.11
C ARG A 362 -6.95 16.45 -17.72
N GLN A 363 -8.12 16.92 -18.14
CA GLN A 363 -8.35 18.27 -18.65
C GLN A 363 -8.15 19.34 -17.57
N ALA A 364 -8.62 19.12 -16.34
CA ALA A 364 -8.38 20.03 -15.22
C ALA A 364 -6.89 20.13 -14.90
N SER A 365 -6.17 19.01 -14.90
CA SER A 365 -4.72 18.97 -14.68
C SER A 365 -3.95 19.69 -15.79
N ALA A 366 -4.35 19.52 -17.06
CA ALA A 366 -3.75 20.22 -18.19
C ALA A 366 -4.06 21.73 -18.22
N LYS A 367 -5.32 22.11 -17.94
CA LYS A 367 -5.83 23.50 -18.08
C LYS A 367 -5.48 24.39 -16.88
N LEU A 368 -5.05 23.83 -15.74
CA LEU A 368 -4.67 24.62 -14.57
C LEU A 368 -3.28 25.27 -14.68
N ARG A 369 -2.44 24.99 -15.70
CA ARG A 369 -1.01 25.43 -15.77
C ARG A 369 -0.24 25.24 -14.45
N LYS A 370 -0.76 24.42 -13.54
CA LYS A 370 -0.23 24.20 -12.18
C LYS A 370 1.07 23.41 -12.23
N TYR A 371 1.38 22.83 -13.40
CA TYR A 371 2.48 21.94 -13.65
C TYR A 371 3.22 22.41 -14.91
N ARG A 372 4.25 23.23 -14.66
CA ARG A 372 5.20 23.69 -15.68
C ARG A 372 6.07 22.49 -16.08
N PHE A 373 6.37 22.35 -17.37
CA PHE A 373 7.31 21.35 -17.90
C PHE A 373 8.63 21.40 -17.09
N GLY A 374 9.14 20.25 -16.65
CA GLY A 374 10.37 20.15 -15.84
C GLY A 374 10.20 20.13 -14.31
N THR A 375 8.98 20.11 -13.77
CA THR A 375 8.75 19.94 -12.32
C THR A 375 8.26 18.53 -11.96
N ILE A 376 8.63 17.99 -10.78
CA ILE A 376 8.13 16.72 -10.19
C ILE A 376 6.61 16.61 -10.33
N ARG A 377 5.95 17.76 -10.22
CA ARG A 377 4.49 17.94 -10.25
C ARG A 377 3.86 17.77 -11.65
N ALA A 378 4.63 17.92 -12.74
CA ALA A 378 4.20 17.58 -14.10
C ALA A 378 4.23 16.07 -14.36
N ALA A 379 5.15 15.33 -13.73
CA ALA A 379 5.11 13.87 -13.72
C ALA A 379 3.82 13.36 -13.06
N TYR A 380 3.39 13.97 -11.95
CA TYR A 380 2.10 13.67 -11.28
C TYR A 380 0.82 13.86 -12.13
N SER A 381 0.89 14.59 -13.25
CA SER A 381 -0.23 14.73 -14.19
C SER A 381 -0.22 13.70 -15.33
N LYS A 382 0.93 13.07 -15.58
CA LYS A 382 1.13 12.02 -16.59
C LYS A 382 1.14 10.62 -15.97
N LEU A 383 1.61 10.52 -14.73
CA LEU A 383 1.59 9.30 -13.93
C LEU A 383 0.20 9.12 -13.33
N PRO A 384 -0.29 7.87 -13.26
CA PRO A 384 -1.52 7.58 -12.56
C PRO A 384 -1.41 8.01 -11.09
N ARG A 385 -2.52 8.47 -10.52
CA ARG A 385 -2.53 8.83 -9.10
C ARG A 385 -2.41 7.54 -8.29
N PHE A 386 -1.27 7.38 -7.63
CA PHE A 386 -1.08 6.25 -6.73
C PHE A 386 -1.89 6.43 -5.45
N TRP A 387 -2.00 7.64 -4.89
CA TRP A 387 -2.75 7.90 -3.64
C TRP A 387 -4.02 8.76 -3.81
N TYR A 388 -5.14 8.33 -3.21
CA TYR A 388 -6.43 9.05 -3.30
C TYR A 388 -6.91 9.67 -1.98
N GLY A 389 -6.11 9.60 -0.90
CA GLY A 389 -6.37 10.17 0.43
C GLY A 389 -6.35 9.11 1.53
N TRP A 390 -6.57 9.45 2.79
CA TRP A 390 -6.55 8.44 3.88
C TRP A 390 -7.89 7.76 4.16
N LEU A 391 -9.00 8.39 3.73
CA LEU A 391 -10.36 8.03 4.17
C LEU A 391 -11.28 7.60 3.02
N GLY A 392 -10.67 7.35 1.86
CA GLY A 392 -11.39 7.09 0.61
C GLY A 392 -12.11 8.34 0.13
N ARG A 393 -11.83 8.80 -1.08
CA ARG A 393 -12.81 9.64 -1.77
C ARG A 393 -13.98 8.74 -2.13
N GLY A 394 -15.00 8.69 -1.26
CA GLY A 394 -16.36 8.54 -1.76
C GLY A 394 -16.48 9.61 -2.84
N THR A 395 -16.75 9.19 -4.08
CA THR A 395 -16.84 10.04 -5.28
C THR A 395 -17.24 11.44 -4.87
N VAL A 396 -16.25 12.36 -4.82
CA VAL A 396 -16.53 13.79 -4.67
C VAL A 396 -17.57 14.06 -5.73
N ASN A 397 -18.79 14.44 -5.30
CA ASN A 397 -19.97 14.60 -6.15
C ASN A 397 -19.51 14.88 -7.56
N ASP A 398 -19.63 13.86 -8.42
CA ASP A 398 -19.46 14.05 -9.84
C ASP A 398 -20.34 15.25 -10.15
N LEU A 399 -19.74 16.41 -10.41
CA LEU A 399 -20.51 17.61 -10.70
C LEU A 399 -21.53 17.18 -11.74
N THR A 400 -22.81 17.36 -11.42
CA THR A 400 -23.87 17.02 -12.36
C THR A 400 -23.56 17.71 -13.69
N THR A 401 -24.13 17.21 -14.79
CA THR A 401 -23.83 17.79 -16.11
C THR A 401 -23.99 19.31 -16.12
N GLU A 402 -24.95 19.80 -15.35
CA GLU A 402 -25.25 21.21 -15.16
C GLU A 402 -24.23 21.92 -14.26
N GLU A 403 -23.83 21.34 -13.12
CA GLU A 403 -22.79 21.94 -12.28
C GLU A 403 -21.44 22.07 -13.03
N TYR A 404 -21.07 21.09 -13.87
CA TYR A 404 -19.83 21.18 -14.67
C TYR A 404 -19.91 22.26 -15.74
N LYS A 405 -21.05 22.40 -16.41
CA LYS A 405 -21.31 23.49 -17.36
C LYS A 405 -21.23 24.85 -16.65
N GLN A 406 -21.82 24.95 -15.46
CA GLN A 406 -21.81 26.16 -14.63
C GLN A 406 -20.37 26.54 -14.24
N TYR A 407 -19.58 25.58 -13.76
CA TYR A 407 -18.16 25.78 -13.45
C TYR A 407 -17.35 26.26 -14.67
N LEU A 408 -17.58 25.68 -15.86
CA LEU A 408 -16.91 26.11 -17.07
C LEU A 408 -17.29 27.55 -17.46
N LYS A 409 -18.57 27.90 -17.34
CA LYS A 409 -19.10 29.24 -17.61
C LYS A 409 -18.50 30.28 -16.65
N ASP A 410 -18.43 29.97 -15.36
CA ASP A 410 -17.85 30.87 -14.35
C ASP A 410 -16.34 31.08 -14.57
N LYS A 411 -15.63 30.03 -14.98
CA LYS A 411 -14.21 30.11 -15.32
C LYS A 411 -13.95 30.94 -16.57
N GLU A 412 -14.80 30.82 -17.59
CA GLU A 412 -14.72 31.61 -18.81
C GLU A 412 -14.99 33.10 -18.53
N ASN A 413 -16.01 33.39 -17.72
CA ASN A 413 -16.30 34.74 -17.22
C ASN A 413 -15.12 35.34 -16.44
N LYS A 414 -14.47 34.57 -15.57
CA LYS A 414 -13.30 35.06 -14.83
C LYS A 414 -12.12 35.40 -15.74
N ASN A 415 -11.90 34.61 -16.80
CA ASN A 415 -10.85 34.86 -17.78
C ASN A 415 -11.17 36.07 -18.67
N SER A 416 -12.42 36.25 -19.08
CA SER A 416 -12.85 37.43 -19.85
C SER A 416 -12.70 38.71 -19.02
N ILE A 417 -13.10 38.71 -17.75
CA ILE A 417 -12.91 39.82 -16.80
C ILE A 417 -11.41 40.14 -16.64
N LYS A 418 -10.55 39.13 -16.50
CA LYS A 418 -9.10 39.34 -16.39
C LYS A 418 -8.51 39.96 -17.66
N ARG A 419 -8.93 39.52 -18.85
CA ARG A 419 -8.52 40.11 -20.14
C ARG A 419 -9.01 41.56 -20.26
N ALA A 420 -10.24 41.85 -19.86
CA ALA A 420 -10.78 43.22 -19.85
C ALA A 420 -10.00 44.14 -18.90
N ARG A 421 -9.66 43.67 -17.69
CA ARG A 421 -8.80 44.41 -16.76
C ARG A 421 -7.42 44.71 -17.36
N HIS A 422 -6.84 43.78 -18.10
CA HIS A 422 -5.54 43.97 -18.74
C HIS A 422 -5.59 44.97 -19.90
N ARG A 423 -6.65 44.95 -20.71
CA ARG A 423 -6.88 46.00 -21.72
C ARG A 423 -7.05 47.37 -21.07
N ASN A 424 -7.89 47.46 -20.03
CA ASN A 424 -8.11 48.71 -19.29
C ASN A 424 -6.87 49.21 -18.55
N SER A 425 -5.92 48.33 -18.18
CA SER A 425 -4.64 48.75 -17.62
C SER A 425 -3.71 49.29 -18.72
N LYS A 426 -3.70 48.68 -19.91
CA LYS A 426 -2.89 49.14 -21.06
C LYS A 426 -3.36 50.52 -21.54
N ILE A 427 -4.66 50.69 -21.76
CA ILE A 427 -5.28 51.97 -22.13
C ILE A 427 -4.97 53.07 -21.10
N ARG A 428 -5.07 52.75 -19.79
CA ARG A 428 -4.71 53.71 -18.73
C ARG A 428 -3.23 54.08 -18.73
N TRP A 429 -2.36 53.17 -19.12
CA TRP A 429 -0.93 53.41 -19.20
C TRP A 429 -0.59 54.32 -20.38
N GLU A 430 -1.18 54.06 -21.56
CA GLU A 430 -1.05 54.91 -22.76
C GLU A 430 -1.53 56.35 -22.47
N TYR A 431 -2.70 56.50 -21.84
CA TYR A 431 -3.22 57.81 -21.46
C TYR A 431 -2.32 58.55 -20.44
N ARG A 432 -1.63 57.82 -19.56
CA ARG A 432 -0.65 58.40 -18.63
C ARG A 432 0.59 58.88 -19.37
N GLN A 433 1.10 58.10 -20.34
CA GLN A 433 2.23 58.48 -21.18
C GLN A 433 1.92 59.76 -21.97
N GLU A 434 0.75 59.85 -22.61
CA GLU A 434 0.34 61.06 -23.32
C GLU A 434 0.26 62.29 -22.41
N ARG A 435 -0.32 62.16 -21.21
CA ARG A 435 -0.35 63.26 -20.23
C ARG A 435 1.06 63.67 -19.81
N LEU A 436 1.97 62.72 -19.68
CA LEU A 436 3.35 62.96 -19.27
C LEU A 436 4.11 63.68 -20.40
N LYS A 437 3.97 63.22 -21.65
CA LYS A 437 4.45 63.91 -22.86
C LYS A 437 3.92 65.36 -22.93
N LYS A 438 2.60 65.56 -22.75
CA LYS A 438 1.98 66.90 -22.72
C LYS A 438 2.50 67.79 -21.58
N ARG A 439 2.76 67.22 -20.40
CA ARG A 439 3.35 67.95 -19.26
C ARG A 439 4.80 68.36 -19.54
N ILE A 440 5.61 67.44 -20.07
CA ILE A 440 7.00 67.72 -20.46
C ILE A 440 7.04 68.80 -21.54
N ALA A 441 6.20 68.70 -22.57
CA ALA A 441 6.11 69.73 -23.61
C ALA A 441 5.73 71.11 -23.03
N LYS A 442 4.79 71.19 -22.09
CA LYS A 442 4.45 72.43 -21.39
C LYS A 442 5.61 72.98 -20.55
N ILE A 443 6.38 72.12 -19.91
CA ILE A 443 7.56 72.53 -19.13
C ILE A 443 8.63 73.08 -20.07
N LEU A 444 8.96 72.36 -21.15
CA LEU A 444 9.95 72.79 -22.15
C LEU A 444 9.56 74.11 -22.84
N ALA A 445 8.28 74.31 -23.12
CA ALA A 445 7.77 75.58 -23.64
C ALA A 445 7.98 76.76 -22.66
N LYS A 446 7.87 76.54 -21.35
CA LYS A 446 8.19 77.57 -20.34
C LYS A 446 9.67 77.95 -20.31
N PHE A 447 10.55 77.06 -20.77
CA PHE A 447 11.99 77.31 -20.91
C PHE A 447 12.38 77.84 -22.30
N GLY A 448 11.42 78.24 -23.13
CA GLY A 448 11.67 78.85 -24.44
C GLY A 448 12.00 77.86 -25.57
N ILE A 449 11.93 76.55 -25.32
CA ILE A 449 12.17 75.52 -26.34
C ILE A 449 10.86 75.21 -27.06
N LYS A 450 10.73 75.62 -28.33
CA LYS A 450 9.58 75.26 -29.19
C LYS A 450 9.77 73.85 -29.76
N ILE A 451 8.89 72.93 -29.38
CA ILE A 451 8.76 71.61 -30.03
C ILE A 451 7.79 71.78 -31.19
N ASN A 452 8.28 71.79 -32.43
CA ASN A 452 7.43 71.74 -33.61
C ASN A 452 6.83 70.34 -33.74
N SER A 453 5.49 70.27 -33.79
CA SER A 453 4.65 69.13 -34.14
C SER A 453 5.10 67.76 -33.61
N ILE A 454 4.53 67.36 -32.47
CA ILE A 454 4.45 65.94 -32.12
C ILE A 454 3.48 65.31 -33.14
N ASN A 455 4.00 64.62 -34.15
CA ASN A 455 3.21 63.76 -35.02
C ASN A 455 2.66 62.63 -34.15
N ILE A 456 1.35 62.65 -33.91
CA ILE A 456 0.61 61.60 -33.22
C ILE A 456 0.11 60.70 -34.33
N ASP A 457 0.97 59.82 -34.86
CA ASP A 457 0.52 58.65 -35.65
C ASP A 457 1.64 57.65 -36.00
N ASP A 458 2.91 57.88 -35.64
CA ASP A 458 3.96 56.88 -35.91
C ASP A 458 4.24 56.01 -34.67
N ASP A 459 3.93 54.72 -34.84
CA ASP A 459 3.96 53.62 -33.88
C ASP A 459 5.37 53.02 -33.73
N ASP A 460 6.42 53.83 -33.84
CA ASP A 460 7.81 53.37 -33.77
C ASP A 460 8.61 54.04 -32.64
N ASP A 461 9.29 53.18 -31.87
CA ASP A 461 10.02 53.39 -30.63
C ASP A 461 11.29 54.29 -30.74
N ASP A 462 11.23 55.40 -31.47
CA ASP A 462 12.42 56.25 -31.72
C ASP A 462 12.84 57.10 -30.49
N PHE A 463 11.97 57.25 -29.50
CA PHE A 463 12.31 58.04 -28.29
C PHE A 463 13.29 57.34 -27.35
N TYR A 464 13.44 56.01 -27.46
CA TYR A 464 14.36 55.23 -26.61
C TYR A 464 15.80 55.21 -27.17
N GLU A 465 15.98 55.32 -28.48
CA GLU A 465 17.31 55.39 -29.10
C GLU A 465 18.00 56.76 -28.89
N ASP A 466 17.24 57.86 -28.95
CA ASP A 466 17.81 59.20 -28.76
C ASP A 466 18.29 59.46 -27.33
N PHE A 467 17.63 58.88 -26.31
CA PHE A 467 18.12 58.96 -24.92
C PHE A 467 19.41 58.16 -24.71
N ARG A 468 19.66 57.11 -25.51
CA ARG A 468 20.89 56.31 -25.43
C ARG A 468 22.09 57.05 -26.03
N ARG A 469 21.87 57.96 -26.97
CA ARG A 469 22.92 58.81 -27.56
C ARG A 469 23.31 59.98 -26.66
N ILE A 470 22.40 60.51 -25.84
CA ILE A 470 22.70 61.59 -24.90
C ILE A 470 23.48 61.09 -23.67
N ALA A 471 23.34 59.82 -23.28
CA ALA A 471 24.09 59.24 -22.16
C ALA A 471 25.54 58.81 -22.50
N LYS A 472 26.03 59.09 -23.71
CA LYS A 472 27.38 58.71 -24.18
C LYS A 472 28.21 59.87 -24.74
N LYS A 473 27.93 61.11 -24.33
CA LYS A 473 28.87 62.23 -24.47
C LYS A 473 28.98 63.02 -23.18
#